data_AF-A0A7Y4ZX87-F1
#
_entry.id   AF-A0A7Y4ZX87-F1
#
_cell.length_a   1.000
_cell.length_b   1.000
_cell.length_c   1.000
_cell.angle_alpha   90.00
_cell.angle_beta   90.00
_cell.angle_gamma   90.00
#
_symmetry.space_group_name_H-M   'P 1'
#
loop_
_entity.id
_entity.type
_entity.pdbx_description
1 polymer ?
#
loop_
_entity_poly.entity_id
_entity_poly.type
_entity_poly.pdbx_seq_one_letter_code
_entity_poly.pdbx_strand_id
1 'polypeptide(L)'
;MRAKDLFFESMKKAGIINSAGIYVVSSLVTSAIPFLLLPILTRILTPADYGIVAMFGIWISILGVFVGLSVQGAIGIRYFEYSRANMQQYVSSCIYILLLTTVFTVVCVFIFRSVLEKYTSLPSQWLICGVIVAGMQFVISVRLSLWQVAKLPLKYGTLQIIQSAINAALSLWLVIVVGFAWEGRLIGISATGLVVMLGSLYSLWREGWLTLNINLNYVQDALKFGVPLIPHVLGGMLLTAIDRVMVANLLGIDHAGVYTVALQIGMVLSLFTVAVNQAYAPWLFEQLRDLNDYKKRKIVRYTYLYFIALTVVASIIGMYANSIISIVAGNQFKDGAEVVIYITMGFAFGGMYFMVTNYVFYAGTTGKLAVNTLIAGLINVILTYVLIQKNGITGAAQGFMISQAFLFLGTWRLAHYAHPMPWWKCFLKDRDEGKD
;
A
#
# COMPACT_ATOMS: atom_id res chain seq x y z
N MET A 1 -26.02 -29.82 -17.34
CA MET A 1 -24.79 -29.01 -17.12
C MET A 1 -25.23 -27.71 -16.47
N ARG A 2 -24.89 -27.47 -15.19
CA ARG A 2 -25.49 -26.34 -14.44
C ARG A 2 -24.89 -25.03 -14.95
N ALA A 3 -25.66 -23.95 -14.99
CA ALA A 3 -25.19 -22.63 -15.43
C ALA A 3 -23.91 -22.14 -14.70
N LYS A 4 -23.64 -22.64 -13.49
CA LYS A 4 -22.37 -22.46 -12.76
C LYS A 4 -21.16 -23.09 -13.44
N ASP A 5 -21.30 -24.28 -14.00
CA ASP A 5 -20.21 -25.00 -14.69
C ASP A 5 -19.87 -24.27 -16.00
N LEU A 6 -20.89 -23.79 -16.72
CA LEU A 6 -20.71 -22.96 -17.92
C LEU A 6 -20.06 -21.60 -17.61
N PHE A 7 -20.34 -21.00 -16.45
CA PHE A 7 -19.70 -19.74 -16.02
C PHE A 7 -18.24 -19.95 -15.59
N PHE A 8 -17.95 -21.00 -14.82
CA PHE A 8 -16.56 -21.32 -14.46
C PHE A 8 -15.75 -21.74 -15.68
N GLU A 9 -16.32 -22.52 -16.60
CA GLU A 9 -15.68 -22.83 -17.89
C GLU A 9 -15.50 -21.59 -18.75
N SER A 10 -16.45 -20.64 -18.76
CA SER A 10 -16.31 -19.41 -19.53
C SER A 10 -15.22 -18.49 -18.94
N MET A 11 -15.10 -18.40 -17.61
CA MET A 11 -14.00 -17.67 -16.95
C MET A 11 -12.64 -18.35 -17.14
N LYS A 12 -12.61 -19.69 -17.17
CA LYS A 12 -11.39 -20.47 -17.45
C LYS A 12 -10.99 -20.34 -18.92
N LYS A 13 -11.94 -20.41 -19.86
CA LYS A 13 -11.74 -20.14 -21.31
C LYS A 13 -11.34 -18.70 -21.57
N ALA A 14 -11.81 -17.74 -20.77
CA ALA A 14 -11.43 -16.33 -20.85
C ALA A 14 -10.08 -16.00 -20.16
N GLY A 15 -9.39 -16.98 -19.57
CA GLY A 15 -8.07 -16.80 -18.96
C GLY A 15 -8.04 -15.89 -17.71
N ILE A 16 -9.20 -15.57 -17.13
CA ILE A 16 -9.35 -14.61 -16.02
C ILE A 16 -8.75 -15.18 -14.72
N ILE A 17 -8.94 -16.48 -14.47
CA ILE A 17 -8.42 -17.17 -13.29
C ILE A 17 -6.88 -17.24 -13.33
N ASN A 18 -6.30 -17.49 -14.51
CA ASN A 18 -4.85 -17.47 -14.68
C ASN A 18 -4.27 -16.05 -14.51
N SER A 19 -4.94 -15.04 -15.07
CA SER A 19 -4.50 -13.64 -14.97
C SER A 19 -4.51 -13.12 -13.53
N ALA A 20 -5.60 -13.36 -12.78
CA ALA A 20 -5.70 -12.96 -11.38
C ALA A 20 -4.61 -13.61 -10.52
N GLY A 21 -4.39 -14.92 -10.67
CA GLY A 21 -3.32 -15.65 -9.97
C GLY A 21 -1.93 -15.07 -10.23
N ILE A 22 -1.63 -14.68 -11.48
CA ILE A 22 -0.35 -14.06 -11.83
C ILE A 22 -0.15 -12.72 -11.10
N TYR A 23 -1.18 -11.88 -11.02
CA TYR A 23 -1.09 -10.60 -10.28
C TYR A 23 -0.81 -10.82 -8.80
N VAL A 24 -1.50 -11.77 -8.17
CA VAL A 24 -1.30 -12.14 -6.76
C VAL A 24 0.13 -12.63 -6.53
N VAL A 25 0.56 -13.63 -7.29
CA VAL A 25 1.90 -14.22 -7.16
C VAL A 25 2.97 -13.16 -7.39
N SER A 26 2.82 -12.32 -8.42
CA SER A 26 3.78 -11.24 -8.70
C SER A 26 3.84 -10.23 -7.55
N SER A 27 2.71 -9.85 -6.98
CA SER A 27 2.65 -8.93 -5.83
C SER A 27 3.27 -9.53 -4.57
N LEU A 28 3.05 -10.83 -4.33
CA LEU A 28 3.67 -11.54 -3.21
C LEU A 28 5.19 -11.63 -3.36
N VAL A 29 5.69 -12.04 -4.54
CA VAL A 29 7.13 -12.14 -4.82
C VAL A 29 7.81 -10.78 -4.69
N THR A 30 7.20 -9.72 -5.24
CA THR A 30 7.76 -8.37 -5.21
C THR A 30 7.79 -7.78 -3.81
N SER A 31 6.82 -8.13 -2.95
CA SER A 31 6.79 -7.74 -1.53
C SER A 31 7.74 -8.59 -0.67
N ALA A 32 7.97 -9.85 -1.04
CA ALA A 32 8.88 -10.73 -0.32
C ALA A 32 10.35 -10.31 -0.48
N ILE A 33 10.76 -9.78 -1.65
CA ILE A 33 12.15 -9.38 -1.90
C ILE A 33 12.65 -8.33 -0.87
N PRO A 34 11.97 -7.20 -0.62
CA PRO A 34 12.37 -6.25 0.43
C PRO A 34 12.43 -6.87 1.83
N PHE A 35 11.53 -7.80 2.16
CA PHE A 35 11.57 -8.52 3.43
C PHE A 35 12.79 -9.45 3.53
N LEU A 36 13.16 -10.12 2.44
CA LEU A 36 14.37 -10.96 2.38
C LEU A 36 15.66 -10.14 2.38
N LEU A 37 15.62 -8.89 1.95
CA LEU A 37 16.74 -7.95 2.09
C LEU A 37 16.94 -7.48 3.52
N LEU A 38 15.89 -7.49 4.35
CA LEU A 38 15.91 -6.97 5.70
C LEU A 38 17.09 -7.52 6.51
N PRO A 39 17.30 -8.86 6.65
CA PRO A 39 18.39 -9.39 7.45
C PRO A 39 19.79 -9.06 6.97
N ILE A 40 19.95 -8.81 5.67
CA ILE A 40 21.24 -8.46 5.09
C ILE A 40 21.54 -7.00 5.40
N LEU A 41 20.57 -6.12 5.14
CA LEU A 41 20.74 -4.68 5.34
C LEU A 41 20.88 -4.31 6.81
N THR A 42 20.08 -4.88 7.71
CA THR A 42 20.14 -4.54 9.14
C THR A 42 21.30 -5.17 9.89
N ARG A 43 22.11 -6.04 9.26
CA ARG A 43 23.39 -6.48 9.84
C ARG A 43 24.54 -5.55 9.48
N ILE A 44 24.36 -4.70 8.47
CA ILE A 44 25.39 -3.78 7.95
C ILE A 44 25.07 -2.35 8.38
N LEU A 45 23.82 -1.94 8.22
CA LEU A 45 23.33 -0.60 8.51
C LEU A 45 22.99 -0.47 9.99
N THR A 46 23.38 0.65 10.59
CA THR A 46 22.96 1.01 11.94
C THR A 46 21.47 1.39 11.98
N PRO A 47 20.84 1.48 13.17
CA PRO A 47 19.48 2.00 13.29
C PRO A 47 19.29 3.40 12.68
N ALA A 48 20.26 4.29 12.83
CA ALA A 48 20.22 5.63 12.23
C ALA A 48 20.23 5.57 10.70
N ASP A 49 21.14 4.77 10.11
CA ASP A 49 21.22 4.56 8.66
C ASP A 49 19.89 4.00 8.11
N TYR A 50 19.32 3.02 8.81
CA TYR A 50 18.06 2.41 8.41
C TYR A 50 16.89 3.40 8.56
N GLY A 51 16.94 4.29 9.56
CA GLY A 51 16.01 5.40 9.71
C GLY A 51 16.05 6.38 8.53
N ILE A 52 17.23 6.72 8.02
CA ILE A 52 17.39 7.56 6.83
C ILE A 52 16.79 6.87 5.59
N VAL A 53 17.03 5.57 5.41
CA VAL A 53 16.41 4.75 4.35
C VAL A 53 14.88 4.78 4.45
N ALA A 54 14.34 4.62 5.66
CA ALA A 54 12.91 4.65 5.91
C ALA A 54 12.29 6.01 5.57
N MET A 55 12.92 7.09 6.04
CA MET A 55 12.48 8.46 5.79
C MET A 55 12.55 8.83 4.31
N PHE A 56 13.56 8.35 3.57
CA PHE A 56 13.62 8.55 2.12
C PHE A 56 12.46 7.86 1.39
N GLY A 57 12.10 6.64 1.79
CA GLY A 57 10.93 5.94 1.24
C GLY A 57 9.60 6.67 1.51
N ILE A 58 9.43 7.21 2.72
CA ILE A 58 8.27 8.03 3.08
C ILE A 58 8.25 9.32 2.27
N TRP A 59 9.40 9.98 2.14
CA TRP A 59 9.55 11.21 1.37
C TRP A 59 9.15 11.02 -0.09
N ILE A 60 9.65 9.96 -0.75
CA ILE A 60 9.23 9.60 -2.12
C ILE A 60 7.71 9.37 -2.19
N SER A 61 7.14 8.67 -1.20
CA SER A 61 5.71 8.38 -1.17
C SER A 61 4.89 9.67 -1.09
N ILE A 62 5.22 10.59 -0.18
CA ILE A 62 4.57 11.89 -0.04
C ILE A 62 4.67 12.69 -1.34
N LEU A 63 5.87 12.74 -1.93
CA LEU A 63 6.10 13.45 -3.19
C LEU A 63 5.30 12.86 -4.35
N GLY A 64 5.04 11.55 -4.36
CA GLY A 64 4.22 10.91 -5.38
C GLY A 64 2.77 11.41 -5.47
N VAL A 65 2.28 12.11 -4.44
CA VAL A 65 0.96 12.79 -4.49
C VAL A 65 1.02 14.06 -5.32
N PHE A 66 2.10 14.83 -5.14
CA PHE A 66 2.28 16.14 -5.78
C PHE A 66 2.87 16.02 -7.18
N VAL A 67 3.80 15.09 -7.36
CA VAL A 67 4.43 14.77 -8.62
C VAL A 67 3.45 13.96 -9.47
N GLY A 68 2.90 14.60 -10.51
CA GLY A 68 1.89 14.02 -11.39
C GLY A 68 0.45 14.09 -10.85
N LEU A 69 0.20 14.67 -9.67
CA LEU A 69 -1.14 14.98 -9.13
C LEU A 69 -2.15 13.82 -9.21
N SER A 70 -1.67 12.59 -9.01
CA SER A 70 -2.47 11.35 -9.07
C SER A 70 -3.21 11.10 -10.40
N VAL A 71 -2.87 11.78 -11.49
CA VAL A 71 -3.58 11.66 -12.78
C VAL A 71 -3.41 10.31 -13.47
N GLN A 72 -2.36 9.56 -13.11
CA GLN A 72 -2.14 8.19 -13.58
C GLN A 72 -3.30 7.25 -13.21
N GLY A 73 -4.06 7.55 -12.16
CA GLY A 73 -5.25 6.79 -11.77
C GLY A 73 -6.38 6.85 -12.81
N ALA A 74 -6.46 7.94 -13.59
CA ALA A 74 -7.51 8.14 -14.58
C ALA A 74 -7.33 7.25 -15.82
N ILE A 75 -6.09 6.82 -16.10
CA ILE A 75 -5.73 5.99 -17.26
C ILE A 75 -6.57 4.72 -17.30
N GLY A 76 -6.81 4.11 -16.13
CA GLY A 76 -7.55 2.86 -16.07
C GLY A 76 -9.00 2.96 -16.54
N ILE A 77 -9.64 4.11 -16.34
CA ILE A 77 -11.03 4.35 -16.76
C ILE A 77 -11.05 4.83 -18.21
N ARG A 78 -10.24 5.85 -18.53
CA ARG A 78 -10.21 6.47 -19.86
C ARG A 78 -9.73 5.53 -20.96
N TYR A 79 -8.99 4.48 -20.62
CA TYR A 79 -8.62 3.41 -21.55
C TYR A 79 -9.82 2.76 -22.25
N PHE A 80 -10.97 2.63 -21.58
CA PHE A 80 -12.15 1.99 -22.12
C PHE A 80 -13.10 2.95 -22.86
N GLU A 81 -12.93 4.25 -22.65
CA GLU A 81 -13.78 5.29 -23.25
C GLU A 81 -13.16 5.89 -24.51
N TYR A 82 -11.83 6.02 -24.53
CA TYR A 82 -11.11 6.65 -25.63
C TYR A 82 -10.63 5.63 -26.66
N SER A 83 -10.69 6.02 -27.93
CA SER A 83 -10.03 5.30 -29.00
C SER A 83 -8.51 5.25 -28.76
N ARG A 84 -7.82 4.34 -29.45
CA ARG A 84 -6.36 4.20 -29.30
C ARG A 84 -5.59 5.50 -29.54
N ALA A 85 -5.97 6.27 -30.56
CA ALA A 85 -5.34 7.55 -30.90
C ALA A 85 -5.58 8.62 -29.82
N ASN A 86 -6.80 8.70 -29.29
CA ASN A 86 -7.13 9.60 -28.18
C ASN A 86 -6.40 9.20 -26.90
N MET A 87 -6.28 7.90 -26.63
CA MET A 87 -5.58 7.39 -25.46
C MET A 87 -4.07 7.69 -25.52
N GLN A 88 -3.45 7.65 -26.70
CA GLN A 88 -2.06 8.08 -26.90
C GLN A 88 -1.86 9.55 -26.50
N GLN A 89 -2.73 10.45 -26.97
CA GLN A 89 -2.69 11.87 -26.58
C GLN A 89 -2.96 12.06 -25.08
N TYR A 90 -3.85 11.25 -24.51
CA TYR A 90 -4.18 11.30 -23.09
C TYR A 90 -2.98 10.90 -22.20
N VAL A 91 -2.28 9.82 -22.54
CA VAL A 91 -1.08 9.37 -21.83
C VAL A 91 0.04 10.42 -21.95
N SER A 92 0.26 10.99 -23.14
CA SER A 92 1.19 12.11 -23.31
C SER A 92 0.81 13.33 -22.47
N SER A 93 -0.47 13.65 -22.37
CA SER A 93 -0.97 14.76 -21.54
C SER A 93 -0.69 14.51 -20.05
N CYS A 94 -0.82 13.26 -19.58
CA CYS A 94 -0.44 12.87 -18.22
C CYS A 94 1.07 13.03 -17.96
N ILE A 95 1.92 12.65 -18.93
CA ILE A 95 3.38 12.85 -18.83
C ILE A 95 3.73 14.35 -18.87
N TYR A 96 3.00 15.15 -19.63
CA TYR A 96 3.19 16.60 -19.62
C TYR A 96 2.87 17.23 -18.26
N ILE A 97 1.74 16.83 -17.63
CA ILE A 97 1.41 17.21 -16.24
C ILE A 97 2.54 16.79 -15.30
N LEU A 98 3.04 15.56 -15.43
CA LEU A 98 4.16 15.08 -14.64
C LEU A 98 5.38 16.01 -14.75
N LEU A 99 5.80 16.37 -15.97
CA LEU A 99 6.98 17.21 -16.17
C LEU A 99 6.81 18.58 -15.50
N LEU A 100 5.68 19.25 -15.71
CA LEU A 100 5.40 20.55 -15.10
C LEU A 100 5.36 20.47 -13.57
N THR A 101 4.65 19.49 -13.02
CA THR A 101 4.51 19.31 -11.57
C THR A 101 5.80 18.86 -10.93
N THR A 102 6.64 18.09 -11.62
CA THR A 102 7.99 17.72 -11.15
C THR A 102 8.87 18.96 -11.03
N VAL A 103 8.93 19.81 -12.07
CA VAL A 103 9.71 21.06 -12.03
C VAL A 103 9.22 21.97 -10.91
N PHE A 104 7.90 22.17 -10.81
CA PHE A 104 7.30 22.95 -9.73
C PHE A 104 7.67 22.41 -8.34
N THR A 105 7.61 21.09 -8.17
CA THR A 105 7.94 20.43 -6.90
C THR A 105 9.43 20.54 -6.59
N VAL A 106 10.33 20.41 -7.57
CA VAL A 106 11.77 20.64 -7.39
C VAL A 106 12.04 22.05 -6.90
N VAL A 107 11.40 23.07 -7.51
CA VAL A 107 11.53 24.47 -7.08
C VAL A 107 11.03 24.65 -5.64
N CYS A 108 9.87 24.10 -5.30
CA CYS A 108 9.34 24.16 -3.94
C CYS A 108 10.28 23.49 -2.93
N VAL A 109 10.76 22.28 -3.21
CA VAL A 109 11.69 21.55 -2.35
C VAL A 109 13.01 22.30 -2.19
N PHE A 110 13.51 22.94 -3.24
CA PHE A 110 14.71 23.77 -3.19
C PHE A 110 14.54 24.99 -2.29
N ILE A 111 13.41 25.71 -2.41
CA ILE A 111 13.08 26.88 -1.59
C ILE A 111 12.95 26.50 -0.11
N PHE A 112 12.24 25.41 0.19
CA PHE A 112 11.96 24.96 1.56
C PHE A 112 12.98 23.95 2.10
N ARG A 113 14.14 23.80 1.45
CA ARG A 113 15.11 22.72 1.76
C ARG A 113 15.52 22.67 3.22
N SER A 114 15.76 23.80 3.88
CA SER A 114 16.21 23.86 5.28
C SER A 114 15.13 23.37 6.25
N VAL A 115 13.88 23.73 5.98
CA VAL A 115 12.72 23.26 6.76
C VAL A 115 12.53 21.77 6.54
N LEU A 116 12.61 21.31 5.29
CA LEU A 116 12.47 19.91 4.94
C LEU A 116 13.58 19.06 5.53
N GLU A 117 14.86 19.48 5.45
CA GLU A 117 16.00 18.79 6.06
C GLU A 117 15.77 18.54 7.56
N LYS A 118 15.24 19.56 8.27
CA LYS A 118 14.90 19.46 9.69
C LYS A 118 13.81 18.42 9.96
N TYR A 119 12.75 18.39 9.16
CA TYR A 119 11.60 17.51 9.41
C TYR A 119 11.71 16.11 8.82
N THR A 120 12.55 15.90 7.81
CA THR A 120 12.75 14.58 7.23
C THR A 120 14.03 13.91 7.72
N SER A 121 14.94 14.65 8.34
CA SER A 121 16.30 14.20 8.68
C SER A 121 17.07 13.70 7.45
N LEU A 122 16.75 14.22 6.26
CA LEU A 122 17.39 13.85 4.99
C LEU A 122 18.25 15.02 4.51
N PRO A 123 19.48 14.78 4.00
CA PRO A 123 20.26 15.82 3.37
C PRO A 123 19.58 16.40 2.13
N SER A 124 19.76 17.69 1.84
CA SER A 124 19.10 18.42 0.73
C SER A 124 19.26 17.76 -0.64
N GLN A 125 20.42 17.19 -0.95
CA GLN A 125 20.61 16.46 -2.21
C GLN A 125 19.63 15.28 -2.35
N TRP A 126 19.33 14.59 -1.26
CA TRP A 126 18.40 13.47 -1.22
C TRP A 126 16.94 13.94 -1.22
N LEU A 127 16.65 15.14 -0.72
CA LEU A 127 15.32 15.73 -0.88
C LEU A 127 14.96 15.93 -2.35
N ILE A 128 15.87 16.52 -3.13
CA ILE A 128 15.68 16.75 -4.57
C ILE A 128 15.67 15.42 -5.32
N CYS A 129 16.59 14.50 -4.99
CA CYS A 129 16.61 13.15 -5.55
C CYS A 129 15.26 12.44 -5.36
N GLY A 130 14.64 12.58 -4.19
CA GLY A 130 13.31 12.04 -3.92
C GLY A 130 12.23 12.52 -4.89
N VAL A 131 12.28 13.78 -5.33
CA VAL A 131 11.33 14.34 -6.32
C VAL A 131 11.50 13.66 -7.67
N ILE A 132 12.76 13.48 -8.09
CA ILE A 132 13.09 12.81 -9.35
C ILE A 132 12.64 11.34 -9.28
N VAL A 133 12.91 10.64 -8.18
CA VAL A 133 12.49 9.24 -7.97
C VAL A 133 10.96 9.10 -7.96
N ALA A 134 10.23 10.01 -7.31
CA ALA A 134 8.76 10.03 -7.37
C ALA A 134 8.26 10.20 -8.81
N GLY A 135 8.91 11.05 -9.61
CA GLY A 135 8.59 11.20 -11.03
C GLY A 135 8.89 9.95 -11.86
N MET A 136 10.00 9.27 -11.58
CA MET A 136 10.31 7.96 -12.18
C MET A 136 9.24 6.92 -11.87
N GLN A 137 8.80 6.85 -10.61
CA GLN A 137 7.73 5.94 -10.17
C GLN A 137 6.39 6.23 -10.84
N PHE A 138 6.07 7.50 -11.10
CA PHE A 138 4.87 7.86 -11.86
C PHE A 138 4.89 7.23 -13.26
N VAL A 139 5.99 7.34 -13.99
CA VAL A 139 6.10 6.78 -15.36
C VAL A 139 5.97 5.26 -15.35
N ILE A 140 6.61 4.60 -14.39
CA ILE A 140 6.49 3.15 -14.18
C ILE A 140 5.02 2.79 -13.89
N SER A 141 4.34 3.59 -13.05
CA SER A 141 2.93 3.39 -12.69
C SER A 141 1.98 3.56 -13.88
N VAL A 142 2.21 4.55 -14.76
CA VAL A 142 1.49 4.72 -16.02
C VAL A 142 1.61 3.45 -16.87
N ARG A 143 2.83 2.90 -16.98
CA ARG A 143 3.07 1.70 -17.78
C ARG A 143 2.37 0.48 -17.20
N LEU A 144 2.50 0.27 -15.89
CA LEU A 144 1.84 -0.82 -15.18
C LEU A 144 0.31 -0.72 -15.30
N SER A 145 -0.26 0.48 -15.19
CA SER A 145 -1.69 0.73 -15.36
C SER A 145 -2.19 0.30 -16.74
N LEU A 146 -1.49 0.71 -17.82
CA LEU A 146 -1.83 0.31 -19.19
C LEU A 146 -1.78 -1.21 -19.39
N TRP A 147 -0.78 -1.91 -18.85
CA TRP A 147 -0.73 -3.37 -18.91
C TRP A 147 -1.81 -4.05 -18.08
N GLN A 148 -2.20 -3.46 -16.95
CA GLN A 148 -3.27 -3.98 -16.12
C GLN A 148 -4.60 -3.93 -16.86
N VAL A 149 -4.96 -2.77 -17.45
CA VAL A 149 -6.23 -2.63 -18.19
C VAL A 149 -6.22 -3.35 -19.53
N ALA A 150 -5.07 -3.49 -20.17
CA ALA A 150 -4.89 -4.33 -21.35
C ALA A 150 -4.89 -5.83 -21.04
N LYS A 151 -5.05 -6.24 -19.76
CA LYS A 151 -5.03 -7.63 -19.30
C LYS A 151 -3.76 -8.38 -19.72
N LEU A 152 -2.61 -7.74 -19.53
CA LEU A 152 -1.28 -8.30 -19.79
C LEU A 152 -0.55 -8.62 -18.46
N PRO A 153 -1.03 -9.61 -17.68
CA PRO A 153 -0.55 -9.89 -16.33
C PRO A 153 0.91 -10.33 -16.29
N LEU A 154 1.38 -11.07 -17.31
CA LEU A 154 2.77 -11.50 -17.39
C LEU A 154 3.73 -10.32 -17.54
N LYS A 155 3.44 -9.37 -18.45
CA LYS A 155 4.29 -8.17 -18.62
C LYS A 155 4.32 -7.33 -17.33
N TYR A 156 3.15 -7.14 -16.71
CA TYR A 156 3.02 -6.43 -15.43
C TYR A 156 3.83 -7.11 -14.32
N GLY A 157 3.66 -8.43 -14.14
CA GLY A 157 4.35 -9.20 -13.12
C GLY A 157 5.86 -9.23 -13.32
N THR A 158 6.30 -9.49 -14.56
CA THR A 158 7.73 -9.52 -14.91
C THR A 158 8.39 -8.17 -14.66
N LEU A 159 7.78 -7.04 -15.02
CA LEU A 159 8.39 -5.72 -14.77
C LEU A 159 8.55 -5.45 -13.27
N GLN A 160 7.54 -5.74 -12.45
CA GLN A 160 7.65 -5.52 -11.01
C GLN A 160 8.72 -6.44 -10.38
N ILE A 161 8.77 -7.72 -10.77
CA ILE A 161 9.77 -8.66 -10.27
C ILE A 161 11.18 -8.20 -10.67
N ILE A 162 11.38 -7.79 -11.93
CA ILE A 162 12.65 -7.24 -12.40
C ILE A 162 13.01 -5.97 -11.64
N GLN A 163 12.06 -5.06 -11.41
CA GLN A 163 12.29 -3.84 -10.63
C GLN A 163 12.75 -4.18 -9.20
N SER A 164 12.04 -5.07 -8.50
CA SER A 164 12.44 -5.48 -7.15
C SER A 164 13.80 -6.21 -7.14
N ALA A 165 14.09 -7.04 -8.14
CA ALA A 165 15.34 -7.78 -8.25
C ALA A 165 16.53 -6.85 -8.55
N ILE A 166 16.39 -5.91 -9.49
CA ILE A 166 17.42 -4.89 -9.78
C ILE A 166 17.64 -4.02 -8.54
N ASN A 167 16.57 -3.62 -7.85
CA ASN A 167 16.67 -2.86 -6.61
C ASN A 167 17.48 -3.60 -5.55
N ALA A 168 17.17 -4.88 -5.34
CA ALA A 168 17.91 -5.74 -4.43
C ALA A 168 19.39 -5.84 -4.83
N ALA A 169 19.66 -6.23 -6.08
CA ALA A 169 21.02 -6.45 -6.58
C ALA A 169 21.88 -5.19 -6.52
N LEU A 170 21.40 -4.05 -7.03
CA LEU A 170 22.14 -2.79 -7.00
C LEU A 170 22.36 -2.29 -5.57
N SER A 171 21.33 -2.37 -4.71
CA SER A 171 21.48 -1.93 -3.32
C SER A 171 22.48 -2.79 -2.57
N LEU A 172 22.42 -4.12 -2.71
CA LEU A 172 23.36 -5.02 -2.06
C LEU A 172 24.78 -4.83 -2.59
N TRP A 173 24.95 -4.65 -3.90
CA TRP A 173 26.26 -4.39 -4.48
C TRP A 173 26.86 -3.08 -3.96
N LEU A 174 26.10 -1.99 -3.94
CA LEU A 174 26.56 -0.71 -3.41
C LEU A 174 26.86 -0.75 -1.90
N VAL A 175 26.02 -1.47 -1.14
CA VAL A 175 26.17 -1.53 0.33
C VAL A 175 27.31 -2.46 0.75
N ILE A 176 27.43 -3.63 0.13
CA ILE A 176 28.39 -4.67 0.56
C ILE A 176 29.72 -4.52 -0.16
N VAL A 177 29.72 -4.35 -1.48
CA VAL A 177 30.93 -4.41 -2.30
C VAL A 177 31.61 -3.06 -2.38
N VAL A 178 30.84 -2.00 -2.60
CA VAL A 178 31.38 -0.62 -2.65
C VAL A 178 31.58 -0.05 -1.24
N GLY A 179 30.81 -0.54 -0.26
CA GLY A 179 30.92 -0.12 1.14
C GLY A 179 30.21 1.20 1.46
N PHE A 180 29.27 1.65 0.62
CA PHE A 180 28.41 2.79 0.96
C PHE A 180 27.35 2.36 1.96
N ALA A 181 27.12 3.15 3.02
CA ALA A 181 26.15 2.81 4.06
C ALA A 181 24.69 3.03 3.56
N TRP A 182 23.92 3.88 4.22
CA TRP A 182 22.56 4.19 3.79
C TRP A 182 22.54 4.82 2.38
N GLU A 183 23.58 5.56 1.99
CA GLU A 183 23.71 6.15 0.66
C GLU A 183 23.68 5.06 -0.43
N GLY A 184 24.32 3.92 -0.20
CA GLY A 184 24.32 2.80 -1.14
C GLY A 184 22.90 2.30 -1.43
N ARG A 185 22.06 2.24 -0.39
CA ARG A 185 20.64 1.86 -0.52
C ARG A 185 19.83 2.92 -1.27
N LEU A 186 20.03 4.19 -0.98
CA LEU A 186 19.32 5.29 -1.66
C LEU A 186 19.72 5.43 -3.13
N ILE A 187 21.03 5.31 -3.44
CA ILE A 187 21.53 5.24 -4.82
C ILE A 187 20.93 4.02 -5.52
N GLY A 188 20.90 2.85 -4.87
CA GLY A 188 20.31 1.63 -5.44
C GLY A 188 18.81 1.79 -5.79
N ILE A 189 18.03 2.44 -4.93
CA ILE A 189 16.62 2.79 -5.20
C ILE A 189 16.53 3.73 -6.41
N SER A 190 17.33 4.79 -6.44
CA SER A 190 17.29 5.83 -7.46
C SER A 190 17.74 5.30 -8.84
N ALA A 191 18.83 4.54 -8.87
CA ALA A 191 19.36 3.92 -10.08
C ALA A 191 18.40 2.88 -10.66
N THR A 192 17.75 2.09 -9.79
CA THR A 192 16.70 1.16 -10.25
C THR A 192 15.52 1.92 -10.86
N GLY A 193 15.06 2.99 -10.19
CA GLY A 193 14.02 3.87 -10.71
C GLY A 193 14.35 4.38 -12.10
N LEU A 194 15.59 4.86 -12.30
CA LEU A 194 16.08 5.33 -13.59
C LEU A 194 16.04 4.23 -14.67
N VAL A 195 16.65 3.06 -14.40
CA VAL A 195 16.72 1.95 -15.37
C VAL A 195 15.32 1.48 -15.78
N VAL A 196 14.43 1.27 -14.80
CA VAL A 196 13.07 0.77 -15.04
C VAL A 196 12.19 1.83 -15.70
N MET A 197 12.37 3.11 -15.36
CA MET A 197 11.69 4.23 -16.02
C MET A 197 12.10 4.35 -17.48
N LEU A 198 13.40 4.27 -17.80
CA LEU A 198 13.87 4.32 -19.19
C LEU A 198 13.31 3.16 -20.03
N GLY A 199 13.33 1.94 -19.48
CA GLY A 199 12.69 0.78 -20.11
C GLY A 199 11.18 0.97 -20.31
N SER A 200 10.50 1.58 -19.34
CA SER A 200 9.07 1.89 -19.43
C SER A 200 8.78 2.94 -20.49
N LEU A 201 9.53 4.04 -20.55
CA LEU A 201 9.40 5.06 -21.60
C LEU A 201 9.65 4.49 -22.99
N TYR A 202 10.72 3.70 -23.15
CA TYR A 202 11.02 3.03 -24.41
C TYR A 202 9.86 2.11 -24.83
N SER A 203 9.32 1.33 -23.89
CA SER A 203 8.17 0.46 -24.19
C SER A 203 6.89 1.25 -24.53
N LEU A 204 6.65 2.39 -23.88
CA LEU A 204 5.51 3.27 -24.19
C LEU A 204 5.65 3.88 -25.59
N TRP A 205 6.85 4.36 -25.93
CA TRP A 205 7.15 4.92 -27.24
C TRP A 205 7.01 3.87 -28.35
N ARG A 206 7.65 2.69 -28.19
CA ARG A 206 7.62 1.61 -29.18
C ARG A 206 6.20 1.09 -29.47
N GLU A 207 5.33 1.05 -28.46
CA GLU A 207 3.94 0.63 -28.62
C GLU A 207 3.00 1.77 -29.05
N GLY A 208 3.53 2.97 -29.35
CA GLY A 208 2.73 4.10 -29.82
C GLY A 208 1.77 4.64 -28.76
N TRP A 209 2.14 4.57 -27.48
CA TRP A 209 1.37 5.20 -26.39
C TRP A 209 1.76 6.66 -26.16
N LEU A 210 2.83 7.14 -26.80
CA LEU A 210 3.32 8.51 -26.69
C LEU A 210 3.24 9.23 -28.02
N THR A 211 2.86 10.50 -27.95
CA THR A 211 2.89 11.49 -29.03
C THR A 211 3.38 12.84 -28.50
N LEU A 212 3.90 13.69 -29.39
CA LEU A 212 4.25 15.08 -29.07
C LEU A 212 3.03 16.02 -29.08
N ASN A 213 1.90 15.57 -29.61
CA ASN A 213 0.68 16.37 -29.65
C ASN A 213 -0.06 16.30 -28.30
N ILE A 214 0.04 17.38 -27.53
CA ILE A 214 -0.62 17.52 -26.22
C ILE A 214 -1.96 18.20 -26.42
N ASN A 215 -3.02 17.61 -25.85
CA ASN A 215 -4.36 18.17 -25.90
C ASN A 215 -4.75 18.72 -24.53
N LEU A 216 -4.96 20.04 -24.45
CA LEU A 216 -5.33 20.73 -23.21
C LEU A 216 -6.65 20.21 -22.60
N ASN A 217 -7.58 19.72 -23.42
CA ASN A 217 -8.82 19.13 -22.91
C ASN A 217 -8.53 17.84 -22.13
N TYR A 218 -7.58 17.01 -22.59
CA TYR A 218 -7.15 15.82 -21.86
C TYR A 218 -6.35 16.16 -20.61
N VAL A 219 -5.54 17.23 -20.64
CA VAL A 219 -4.89 17.75 -19.42
C VAL A 219 -5.93 18.13 -18.37
N GLN A 220 -6.96 18.89 -18.77
CA GLN A 220 -8.02 19.32 -17.87
C GLN A 220 -8.84 18.14 -17.34
N ASP A 221 -9.17 17.18 -18.20
CA ASP A 221 -9.87 15.95 -17.83
C ASP A 221 -9.08 15.13 -16.79
N ALA A 222 -7.78 14.94 -17.05
CA ALA A 222 -6.88 14.23 -16.15
C ALA A 222 -6.76 14.91 -14.78
N LEU A 223 -6.68 16.25 -14.74
CA LEU A 223 -6.63 17.02 -13.49
C LEU A 223 -7.96 16.99 -12.73
N LYS A 224 -9.11 17.05 -13.44
CA LYS A 224 -10.44 16.91 -12.83
C LYS A 224 -10.64 15.55 -12.18
N PHE A 225 -9.91 14.53 -12.62
CA PHE A 225 -9.88 13.22 -11.97
C PHE A 225 -8.86 13.16 -10.83
N GLY A 226 -7.60 13.52 -11.10
CA GLY A 226 -6.48 13.32 -10.18
C GLY A 226 -6.51 14.25 -8.96
N VAL A 227 -6.82 15.53 -9.14
CA VAL A 227 -6.77 16.52 -8.04
C VAL A 227 -7.80 16.21 -6.94
N PRO A 228 -9.07 15.90 -7.26
CA PRO A 228 -10.03 15.50 -6.22
C PRO A 228 -9.68 14.19 -5.49
N LEU A 229 -8.79 13.37 -6.05
CA LEU A 229 -8.33 12.12 -5.43
C LEU A 229 -7.23 12.37 -4.37
N ILE A 230 -6.54 13.51 -4.41
CA ILE A 230 -5.44 13.85 -3.51
C ILE A 230 -5.81 13.70 -2.02
N PRO A 231 -6.95 14.22 -1.52
CA PRO A 231 -7.32 14.06 -0.10
C PRO A 231 -7.43 12.60 0.33
N HIS A 232 -7.90 11.71 -0.56
CA HIS A 232 -7.99 10.29 -0.27
C HIS A 232 -6.61 9.65 -0.13
N VAL A 233 -5.69 9.96 -1.06
CA VAL A 233 -4.31 9.46 -1.02
C VAL A 233 -3.56 9.98 0.22
N LEU A 234 -3.71 11.26 0.53
CA LEU A 234 -3.15 11.88 1.74
C LEU A 234 -3.69 11.22 3.01
N GLY A 235 -5.00 10.94 3.09
CA GLY A 235 -5.59 10.23 4.24
C GLY A 235 -4.97 8.85 4.45
N GLY A 236 -4.72 8.10 3.37
CA GLY A 236 -4.02 6.82 3.42
C GLY A 236 -2.56 6.95 3.89
N MET A 237 -1.85 8.01 3.48
CA MET A 237 -0.49 8.30 3.95
C MET A 237 -0.45 8.68 5.43
N LEU A 238 -1.41 9.47 5.91
CA LEU A 238 -1.54 9.78 7.34
C LEU A 238 -1.75 8.51 8.18
N LEU A 239 -2.42 7.49 7.66
CA LEU A 239 -2.57 6.21 8.35
C LEU A 239 -1.29 5.35 8.35
N THR A 240 -0.45 5.45 7.32
CA THR A 240 0.59 4.45 7.06
C THR A 240 2.02 4.95 7.21
N ALA A 241 2.23 6.27 7.26
CA ALA A 241 3.56 6.87 7.25
C ALA A 241 3.79 7.92 8.34
N ILE A 242 2.74 8.54 8.89
CA ILE A 242 2.90 9.66 9.84
C ILE A 242 3.62 9.24 11.12
N ASP A 243 3.41 8.00 11.55
CA ASP A 243 4.01 7.42 12.74
C ASP A 243 5.53 7.46 12.68
N ARG A 244 6.12 7.01 11.56
CA ARG A 244 7.57 7.06 11.33
C ARG A 244 8.10 8.49 11.26
N VAL A 245 7.38 9.41 10.61
CA VAL A 245 7.76 10.83 10.57
C VAL A 245 7.78 11.42 11.99
N MET A 246 6.76 11.14 12.80
CA MET A 246 6.69 11.62 14.18
C MET A 246 7.78 11.01 15.05
N VAL A 247 8.04 9.71 14.95
CA VAL A 247 9.13 9.05 15.69
C VAL A 247 10.48 9.68 15.33
N ALA A 248 10.76 9.89 14.03
CA ALA A 248 12.01 10.50 13.58
C ALA A 248 12.23 11.91 14.16
N ASN A 249 11.17 12.71 14.23
CA ASN A 249 11.24 14.10 14.68
C ASN A 249 11.23 14.26 16.20
N LEU A 250 10.50 13.40 16.92
CA LEU A 250 10.27 13.55 18.35
C LEU A 250 11.26 12.74 19.18
N LEU A 251 11.72 11.60 18.67
CA LEU A 251 12.59 10.68 19.40
C LEU A 251 13.98 10.57 18.77
N GLY A 252 14.09 10.70 17.45
CA GLY A 252 15.36 10.59 16.72
C GLY A 252 15.27 9.63 15.53
N ILE A 253 16.19 9.78 14.58
CA ILE A 253 16.19 9.01 13.33
C ILE A 253 16.50 7.53 13.56
N ASP A 254 17.30 7.22 14.57
CA ASP A 254 17.63 5.86 15.02
C ASP A 254 16.38 5.12 15.53
N HIS A 255 15.55 5.76 16.36
CA HIS A 255 14.26 5.20 16.78
C HIS A 255 13.33 4.96 15.59
N ALA A 256 13.36 5.82 14.56
CA ALA A 256 12.56 5.60 13.35
C ALA A 256 13.05 4.38 12.55
N GLY A 257 14.36 4.12 12.55
CA GLY A 257 14.94 2.90 12.00
C GLY A 257 14.47 1.65 12.75
N VAL A 258 14.55 1.65 14.09
CA VAL A 258 14.05 0.57 14.95
C VAL A 258 12.56 0.31 14.72
N TYR A 259 11.75 1.37 14.71
CA TYR A 259 10.31 1.28 14.48
C TYR A 259 9.98 0.73 13.08
N THR A 260 10.75 1.14 12.05
CA THR A 260 10.54 0.66 10.69
C THR A 260 10.82 -0.83 10.54
N VAL A 261 11.86 -1.34 11.22
CA VAL A 261 12.14 -2.78 11.25
C VAL A 261 10.97 -3.54 11.89
N ALA A 262 10.46 -3.06 13.03
CA ALA A 262 9.31 -3.67 13.69
C ALA A 262 8.04 -3.64 12.81
N LEU A 263 7.81 -2.54 12.09
CA LEU A 263 6.73 -2.43 11.10
C LEU A 263 6.85 -3.50 10.00
N GLN A 264 8.05 -3.73 9.47
CA GLN A 264 8.26 -4.73 8.42
C GLN A 264 8.02 -6.17 8.90
N ILE A 265 8.33 -6.47 10.16
CA ILE A 265 7.93 -7.75 10.78
C ILE A 265 6.41 -7.87 10.81
N GLY A 266 5.70 -6.81 11.22
CA GLY A 266 4.24 -6.78 11.24
C GLY A 266 3.59 -6.88 9.85
N MET A 267 4.22 -6.30 8.82
CA MET A 267 3.72 -6.32 7.44
C MET A 267 3.56 -7.75 6.89
N VAL A 268 4.27 -8.75 7.43
CA VAL A 268 4.07 -10.15 7.06
C VAL A 268 2.62 -10.59 7.28
N LEU A 269 2.00 -10.16 8.38
CA LEU A 269 0.58 -10.42 8.64
C LEU A 269 -0.31 -9.70 7.62
N SER A 270 0.04 -8.46 7.27
CA SER A 270 -0.67 -7.70 6.23
C SER A 270 -0.66 -8.44 4.89
N LEU A 271 0.48 -9.00 4.46
CA LEU A 271 0.57 -9.76 3.21
C LEU A 271 -0.39 -10.94 3.19
N PHE A 272 -0.49 -11.66 4.30
CA PHE A 272 -1.47 -12.73 4.46
C PHE A 272 -2.91 -12.22 4.35
N THR A 273 -3.25 -11.14 5.05
CA THR A 273 -4.62 -10.59 5.02
C THR A 273 -5.03 -10.09 3.63
N VAL A 274 -4.11 -9.48 2.88
CA VAL A 274 -4.33 -9.04 1.49
C VAL A 274 -4.60 -10.25 0.59
N ALA A 275 -3.80 -11.30 0.69
CA ALA A 275 -3.99 -12.52 -0.09
C ALA A 275 -5.34 -13.20 0.22
N VAL A 276 -5.73 -13.27 1.49
CA VAL A 276 -7.05 -13.78 1.89
C VAL A 276 -8.17 -12.91 1.31
N ASN A 277 -8.05 -11.58 1.37
CA ASN A 277 -9.07 -10.68 0.84
C ASN A 277 -9.27 -10.83 -0.67
N GLN A 278 -8.20 -11.04 -1.42
CA GLN A 278 -8.27 -11.26 -2.88
C GLN A 278 -9.09 -12.51 -3.25
N ALA A 279 -9.08 -13.55 -2.41
CA ALA A 279 -9.93 -14.73 -2.60
C ALA A 279 -11.34 -14.53 -2.01
N TYR A 280 -11.43 -13.87 -0.85
CA TYR A 280 -12.69 -13.70 -0.12
C TYR A 280 -13.66 -12.73 -0.79
N ALA A 281 -13.19 -11.59 -1.31
CA ALA A 281 -14.07 -10.55 -1.84
C ALA A 281 -14.96 -11.03 -3.00
N PRO A 282 -14.43 -11.71 -4.04
CA PRO A 282 -15.27 -12.25 -5.12
C PRO A 282 -16.25 -13.31 -4.64
N TRP A 283 -15.81 -14.21 -3.75
CA TRP A 283 -16.67 -15.24 -3.15
C TRP A 283 -17.82 -14.62 -2.37
N LEU A 284 -17.54 -13.61 -1.55
CA LEU A 284 -18.55 -12.91 -0.78
C LEU A 284 -19.59 -12.28 -1.71
N PHE A 285 -19.16 -11.56 -2.75
CA PHE A 285 -20.08 -10.92 -3.71
C PHE A 285 -21.01 -11.93 -4.40
N GLU A 286 -20.53 -13.14 -4.70
CA GLU A 286 -21.39 -14.22 -5.20
C GLU A 286 -22.44 -14.63 -4.17
N GLN A 287 -22.05 -14.80 -2.90
CA GLN A 287 -23.00 -15.17 -1.84
C GLN A 287 -24.02 -14.07 -1.57
N LEU A 288 -23.64 -12.80 -1.64
CA LEU A 288 -24.52 -11.67 -1.37
C LEU A 288 -25.69 -11.55 -2.36
N ARG A 289 -25.57 -12.10 -3.58
CA ARG A 289 -26.63 -12.08 -4.60
C ARG A 289 -27.84 -12.96 -4.24
N ASP A 290 -27.63 -14.00 -3.44
CA ASP A 290 -28.66 -14.99 -3.09
C ASP A 290 -28.48 -15.41 -1.62
N LEU A 291 -28.87 -14.52 -0.71
CA LEU A 291 -28.75 -14.73 0.73
C LEU A 291 -30.02 -15.31 1.33
N ASN A 292 -29.87 -16.46 1.98
CA ASN A 292 -30.81 -16.94 3.00
C ASN A 292 -30.18 -16.82 4.38
N ASP A 293 -30.99 -16.98 5.44
CA ASP A 293 -30.52 -16.78 6.82
C ASP A 293 -29.41 -17.76 7.21
N TYR A 294 -29.45 -18.99 6.69
CA TYR A 294 -28.39 -19.96 6.87
C TYR A 294 -27.04 -19.46 6.31
N LYS A 295 -27.01 -19.00 5.05
CA LYS A 295 -25.80 -18.44 4.42
C LYS A 295 -25.31 -17.20 5.18
N LYS A 296 -26.22 -16.31 5.59
CA LYS A 296 -25.86 -15.11 6.38
C LYS A 296 -25.16 -15.50 7.69
N ARG A 297 -25.73 -16.41 8.47
CA ARG A 297 -25.14 -16.89 9.73
C ARG A 297 -23.80 -17.59 9.49
N LYS A 298 -23.69 -18.40 8.44
CA LYS A 298 -22.45 -19.09 8.06
C LYS A 298 -21.32 -18.10 7.73
N ILE A 299 -21.60 -17.08 6.93
CA ILE A 299 -20.63 -16.03 6.59
C ILE A 299 -20.16 -15.32 7.86
N VAL A 300 -21.09 -14.87 8.70
CA VAL A 300 -20.77 -14.17 9.96
C VAL A 300 -19.90 -15.03 10.89
N ARG A 301 -20.21 -16.32 11.05
CA ARG A 301 -19.40 -17.24 11.87
C ARG A 301 -17.97 -17.37 11.34
N TYR A 302 -17.78 -17.50 10.03
CA TYR A 302 -16.44 -17.54 9.44
C TYR A 302 -15.70 -16.21 9.59
N THR A 303 -16.40 -15.08 9.50
CA THR A 303 -15.80 -13.77 9.77
C THR A 303 -15.29 -13.68 11.22
N TYR A 304 -16.07 -14.13 12.22
CA TYR A 304 -15.59 -14.15 13.61
C TYR A 304 -14.43 -15.12 13.83
N LEU A 305 -14.48 -16.32 13.23
CA LEU A 305 -13.36 -17.27 13.29
C LEU A 305 -12.08 -16.67 12.68
N TYR A 306 -12.21 -15.94 11.57
CA TYR A 306 -11.10 -15.23 10.96
C TYR A 306 -10.54 -14.12 11.87
N PHE A 307 -11.40 -13.35 12.55
CA PHE A 307 -10.95 -12.32 13.50
C PHE A 307 -10.20 -12.92 14.69
N ILE A 308 -10.71 -14.02 15.24
CA ILE A 308 -10.04 -14.75 16.33
C ILE A 308 -8.68 -15.28 15.83
N ALA A 309 -8.63 -15.90 14.65
CA ALA A 309 -7.40 -16.41 14.08
C ALA A 309 -6.34 -15.30 13.87
N LEU A 310 -6.73 -14.14 13.32
CA LEU A 310 -5.81 -13.00 13.17
C LEU A 310 -5.28 -12.49 14.51
N THR A 311 -6.15 -12.40 15.52
CA THR A 311 -5.75 -11.97 16.86
C THR A 311 -4.76 -12.94 17.48
N VAL A 312 -5.01 -14.25 17.36
CA VAL A 312 -4.11 -15.31 17.85
C VAL A 312 -2.76 -15.25 17.14
N VAL A 313 -2.75 -15.13 15.80
CA VAL A 313 -1.50 -15.03 15.04
C VAL A 313 -0.72 -13.76 15.41
N ALA A 314 -1.39 -12.61 15.53
CA ALA A 314 -0.76 -11.37 15.95
C ALA A 314 -0.12 -11.47 17.34
N SER A 315 -0.83 -12.11 18.30
CA SER A 315 -0.31 -12.40 19.64
C SER A 315 0.88 -13.35 19.62
N ILE A 316 0.87 -14.40 18.79
CA ILE A 316 2.01 -15.32 18.64
C ILE A 316 3.23 -14.56 18.12
N ILE A 317 3.07 -13.74 17.07
CA ILE A 317 4.18 -12.94 16.53
C ILE A 317 4.73 -11.99 17.60
N GLY A 318 3.86 -11.33 18.36
CA GLY A 318 4.29 -10.45 19.45
C GLY A 318 4.99 -11.18 20.60
N MET A 319 4.52 -12.38 20.97
CA MET A 319 5.16 -13.19 22.01
C MET A 319 6.58 -13.62 21.62
N TYR A 320 6.80 -13.93 20.33
CA TYR A 320 8.11 -14.29 19.79
C TYR A 320 8.90 -13.09 19.22
N ALA A 321 8.45 -11.85 19.44
CA ALA A 321 9.01 -10.66 18.80
C ALA A 321 10.52 -10.50 19.04
N ASN A 322 10.99 -10.75 20.27
CA ASN A 322 12.41 -10.63 20.62
C ASN A 322 13.26 -11.63 19.84
N SER A 323 12.82 -12.91 19.78
CA SER A 323 13.49 -13.94 18.99
C SER A 323 13.46 -13.64 17.49
N ILE A 324 12.31 -13.21 16.96
CA ILE A 324 12.14 -12.87 15.55
C ILE A 324 13.09 -11.73 15.17
N ILE A 325 13.08 -10.62 15.91
CA ILE A 325 13.95 -9.47 15.61
C ILE A 325 15.43 -9.84 15.76
N SER A 326 15.82 -10.59 16.79
CA SER A 326 17.21 -10.98 16.98
C SER A 326 17.74 -11.84 15.83
N ILE A 327 16.90 -12.72 15.26
CA ILE A 327 17.26 -13.60 14.14
C ILE A 327 17.26 -12.83 12.82
N VAL A 328 16.17 -12.09 12.58
CA VAL A 328 15.91 -11.41 11.31
C VAL A 328 16.72 -10.14 11.22
N ALA A 329 16.56 -9.20 12.14
CA ALA A 329 17.17 -7.88 12.04
C ALA A 329 18.54 -7.77 12.71
N GLY A 330 18.78 -8.52 13.78
CA GLY A 330 20.00 -8.48 14.59
C GLY A 330 19.82 -7.71 15.90
N ASN A 331 20.83 -7.83 16.78
CA ASN A 331 20.73 -7.36 18.17
C ASN A 331 20.55 -5.84 18.31
N GLN A 332 21.09 -5.06 17.38
CA GLN A 332 20.99 -3.59 17.40
C GLN A 332 19.56 -3.05 17.17
N PHE A 333 18.63 -3.91 16.74
CA PHE A 333 17.22 -3.56 16.53
C PHE A 333 16.29 -4.14 17.61
N LYS A 334 16.83 -4.76 18.68
CA LYS A 334 16.06 -5.46 19.71
C LYS A 334 15.02 -4.61 20.42
N ASP A 335 15.28 -3.31 20.57
CA ASP A 335 14.33 -2.37 21.16
C ASP A 335 13.03 -2.26 20.34
N GLY A 336 13.04 -2.70 19.08
CA GLY A 336 11.82 -2.80 18.28
C GLY A 336 10.88 -3.92 18.75
N ALA A 337 11.33 -4.86 19.58
CA ALA A 337 10.54 -6.03 19.96
C ALA A 337 9.33 -5.66 20.83
N GLU A 338 9.46 -4.64 21.69
CA GLU A 338 8.35 -4.17 22.53
C GLU A 338 7.16 -3.64 21.71
N VAL A 339 7.43 -3.10 20.53
CA VAL A 339 6.39 -2.48 19.70
C VAL A 339 5.71 -3.44 18.71
N VAL A 340 6.34 -4.59 18.44
CA VAL A 340 5.84 -5.56 17.45
C VAL A 340 4.41 -6.01 17.76
N ILE A 341 4.07 -6.25 19.02
CA ILE A 341 2.72 -6.67 19.42
C ILE A 341 1.66 -5.64 19.00
N TYR A 342 1.87 -4.35 19.26
CA TYR A 342 0.90 -3.33 18.88
C TYR A 342 0.79 -3.18 17.36
N ILE A 343 1.93 -3.26 16.67
CA ILE A 343 1.98 -3.22 15.21
C ILE A 343 1.22 -4.41 14.58
N THR A 344 1.46 -5.63 15.05
CA THR A 344 0.81 -6.84 14.52
C THR A 344 -0.68 -6.82 14.82
N MET A 345 -1.10 -6.34 16.00
CA MET A 345 -2.51 -6.07 16.31
C MET A 345 -3.12 -5.03 15.36
N GLY A 346 -2.39 -3.96 15.04
CA GLY A 346 -2.82 -2.96 14.06
C GLY A 346 -3.04 -3.57 12.67
N PHE A 347 -2.12 -4.41 12.20
CA PHE A 347 -2.29 -5.15 10.95
C PHE A 347 -3.41 -6.19 11.01
N ALA A 348 -3.65 -6.81 12.18
CA ALA A 348 -4.79 -7.69 12.39
C ALA A 348 -6.10 -6.91 12.20
N PHE A 349 -6.24 -5.72 12.81
CA PHE A 349 -7.41 -4.85 12.57
C PHE A 349 -7.55 -4.45 11.11
N GLY A 350 -6.45 -4.17 10.40
CA GLY A 350 -6.45 -3.96 8.95
C GLY A 350 -6.98 -5.17 8.16
N GLY A 351 -6.64 -6.38 8.59
CA GLY A 351 -7.21 -7.62 8.04
C GLY A 351 -8.70 -7.78 8.34
N MET A 352 -9.13 -7.45 9.55
CA MET A 352 -10.55 -7.45 9.93
C MET A 352 -11.35 -6.44 9.10
N TYR A 353 -10.77 -5.25 8.88
CA TYR A 353 -11.29 -4.22 7.98
C TYR A 353 -11.56 -4.76 6.58
N PHE A 354 -10.67 -5.58 6.00
CA PHE A 354 -10.90 -6.17 4.69
C PHE A 354 -12.14 -7.06 4.62
N MET A 355 -12.49 -7.78 5.69
CA MET A 355 -13.69 -8.63 5.68
C MET A 355 -14.99 -7.82 5.66
N VAL A 356 -14.99 -6.62 6.24
CA VAL A 356 -16.20 -5.78 6.35
C VAL A 356 -16.30 -4.73 5.23
N THR A 357 -15.18 -4.23 4.72
CA THR A 357 -15.16 -3.21 3.66
C THR A 357 -15.79 -3.71 2.36
N ASN A 358 -15.70 -5.02 2.08
CA ASN A 358 -16.30 -5.61 0.89
C ASN A 358 -17.81 -5.40 0.80
N TYR A 359 -18.55 -5.43 1.91
CA TYR A 359 -19.99 -5.13 1.90
C TYR A 359 -20.28 -3.69 1.46
N VAL A 360 -19.43 -2.74 1.86
CA VAL A 360 -19.53 -1.32 1.48
C VAL A 360 -19.25 -1.14 -0.01
N PHE A 361 -18.25 -1.86 -0.53
CA PHE A 361 -17.96 -1.91 -1.98
C PHE A 361 -19.12 -2.51 -2.77
N TYR A 362 -19.69 -3.63 -2.31
CA TYR A 362 -20.84 -4.26 -2.95
C TYR A 362 -22.06 -3.33 -2.98
N ALA A 363 -22.29 -2.58 -1.91
CA ALA A 363 -23.38 -1.60 -1.82
C ALA A 363 -23.10 -0.26 -2.55
N GLY A 364 -21.90 -0.08 -3.13
CA GLY A 364 -21.55 1.14 -3.88
C GLY A 364 -21.40 2.41 -3.03
N THR A 365 -21.21 2.30 -1.71
CA THR A 365 -21.15 3.46 -0.79
C THR A 365 -19.73 3.93 -0.46
N THR A 366 -18.85 3.91 -1.47
CA THR A 366 -17.40 4.15 -1.34
C THR A 366 -17.02 5.56 -0.88
N GLY A 367 -17.86 6.57 -1.13
CA GLY A 367 -17.62 7.94 -0.62
C GLY A 367 -17.62 8.02 0.91
N LYS A 368 -18.55 7.31 1.57
CA LYS A 368 -18.60 7.24 3.04
C LYS A 368 -17.39 6.51 3.62
N LEU A 369 -16.92 5.48 2.91
CA LEU A 369 -15.69 4.77 3.26
C LEU A 369 -14.48 5.71 3.21
N ALA A 370 -14.34 6.52 2.16
CA ALA A 370 -13.25 7.47 2.02
C ALA A 370 -13.22 8.51 3.17
N VAL A 371 -14.38 9.01 3.59
CA VAL A 371 -14.50 9.90 4.75
C VAL A 371 -14.07 9.20 6.05
N ASN A 372 -14.51 7.95 6.26
CA ASN A 372 -14.09 7.17 7.43
C ASN A 372 -12.56 6.97 7.47
N THR A 373 -11.94 6.69 6.32
CA THR A 373 -10.48 6.57 6.21
C THR A 373 -9.76 7.86 6.54
N LEU A 374 -10.25 9.01 6.05
CA LEU A 374 -9.66 10.31 6.35
C LEU A 374 -9.75 10.63 7.84
N ILE A 375 -10.91 10.39 8.47
CA ILE A 375 -11.10 10.58 9.91
C ILE A 375 -10.14 9.69 10.70
N ALA A 376 -10.01 8.41 10.34
CA ALA A 376 -9.06 7.50 10.99
C ALA A 376 -7.61 7.97 10.84
N GLY A 377 -7.23 8.52 9.68
CA GLY A 377 -5.90 9.12 9.47
C GLY A 377 -5.64 10.35 10.34
N LEU A 378 -6.63 11.23 10.49
CA LEU A 378 -6.52 12.38 11.40
C LEU A 378 -6.44 11.96 12.87
N ILE A 379 -7.22 10.95 13.27
CA ILE A 379 -7.11 10.33 14.59
C ILE A 379 -5.70 9.77 14.80
N ASN A 380 -5.11 9.14 13.77
CA ASN A 380 -3.75 8.59 13.85
C ASN A 380 -2.70 9.66 14.13
N VAL A 381 -2.79 10.81 13.46
CA VAL A 381 -1.91 11.96 13.70
C VAL A 381 -1.99 12.37 15.18
N ILE A 382 -3.20 12.59 15.69
CA ILE A 382 -3.41 13.11 17.06
C ILE A 382 -2.95 12.08 18.10
N LEU A 383 -3.41 10.82 17.96
CA LEU A 383 -3.08 9.75 18.91
C LEU A 383 -1.59 9.45 18.92
N THR A 384 -0.97 9.34 17.75
CA THR A 384 0.46 9.03 17.66
C THR A 384 1.29 10.12 18.32
N TYR A 385 0.98 11.41 18.05
CA TYR A 385 1.67 12.52 18.70
C TYR A 385 1.55 12.46 20.23
N VAL A 386 0.33 12.32 20.76
CA VAL A 386 0.07 12.30 22.21
C VAL A 386 0.70 11.09 22.89
N LEU A 387 0.62 9.92 22.27
CA LEU A 387 1.13 8.67 22.84
C LEU A 387 2.66 8.59 22.75
N ILE A 388 3.30 9.14 21.72
CA ILE A 388 4.76 9.23 21.65
C ILE A 388 5.32 10.01 22.85
N GLN A 389 4.68 11.13 23.22
CA GLN A 389 5.13 11.93 24.36
C GLN A 389 5.06 11.17 25.70
N LYS A 390 4.17 10.18 25.82
CA LYS A 390 3.99 9.40 27.05
C LYS A 390 4.81 8.11 27.07
N ASN A 391 4.85 7.41 25.94
CA ASN A 391 5.30 6.02 25.84
C ASN A 391 6.42 5.84 24.80
N GLY A 392 6.99 6.92 24.26
CA GLY A 392 8.06 6.85 23.25
C GLY A 392 7.64 6.08 22.00
N ILE A 393 8.53 5.21 21.51
CA ILE A 393 8.31 4.39 20.32
C ILE A 393 7.09 3.47 20.46
N THR A 394 6.85 2.93 21.66
CA THR A 394 5.64 2.16 21.98
C THR A 394 4.37 3.00 21.79
N GLY A 395 4.42 4.28 22.09
CA GLY A 395 3.33 5.21 21.85
C GLY A 395 2.93 5.34 20.38
N ALA A 396 3.92 5.36 19.47
CA ALA A 396 3.66 5.38 18.03
C ALA A 396 2.92 4.11 17.58
N ALA A 397 3.38 2.96 18.05
CA ALA A 397 2.78 1.66 17.74
C ALA A 397 1.34 1.54 18.25
N GLN A 398 1.08 2.05 19.46
CA GLN A 398 -0.26 2.14 20.03
C GLN A 398 -1.17 3.06 19.21
N GLY A 399 -0.66 4.23 18.77
CA GLY A 399 -1.36 5.15 17.88
C GLY A 399 -1.81 4.47 16.59
N PHE A 400 -0.89 3.76 15.93
CA PHE A 400 -1.19 2.96 14.74
C PHE A 400 -2.26 1.89 15.01
N MET A 401 -2.09 1.09 16.07
CA MET A 401 -3.04 0.03 16.45
C MET A 401 -4.45 0.57 16.68
N ILE A 402 -4.57 1.63 17.48
CA ILE A 402 -5.86 2.22 17.84
C ILE A 402 -6.52 2.84 16.61
N SER A 403 -5.76 3.49 15.73
CA SER A 403 -6.29 4.10 14.50
C SER A 403 -6.78 3.05 13.50
N GLN A 404 -6.08 1.92 13.38
CA GLN A 404 -6.54 0.78 12.60
C GLN A 404 -7.81 0.17 13.18
N ALA A 405 -7.93 0.09 14.50
CA ALA A 405 -9.17 -0.34 15.16
C ALA A 405 -10.34 0.62 14.87
N PHE A 406 -10.10 1.95 14.92
CA PHE A 406 -11.12 2.94 14.54
C PHE A 406 -11.55 2.79 13.08
N LEU A 407 -10.60 2.61 12.16
CA LEU A 407 -10.88 2.37 10.74
C LEU A 407 -11.76 1.12 10.56
N PHE A 408 -11.39 0.02 11.21
CA PHE A 408 -12.15 -1.24 11.20
C PHE A 408 -13.56 -1.06 11.75
N LEU A 409 -13.71 -0.53 12.97
CA LEU A 409 -15.00 -0.39 13.64
C LEU A 409 -15.93 0.58 12.89
N GLY A 410 -15.39 1.71 12.40
CA GLY A 410 -16.14 2.66 11.58
C GLY A 410 -16.64 2.02 10.28
N THR A 411 -15.78 1.23 9.62
CA THR A 411 -16.15 0.51 8.40
C THR A 411 -17.16 -0.59 8.69
N TRP A 412 -17.03 -1.30 9.80
CA TRP A 412 -17.99 -2.34 10.19
C TRP A 412 -19.37 -1.75 10.46
N ARG A 413 -19.43 -0.59 11.13
CA ARG A 413 -20.67 0.17 11.30
C ARG A 413 -21.29 0.52 9.95
N LEU A 414 -20.50 1.08 9.02
CA LEU A 414 -20.98 1.40 7.67
C LEU A 414 -21.46 0.15 6.91
N ALA A 415 -20.74 -0.96 7.00
CA ALA A 415 -21.11 -2.24 6.40
C ALA A 415 -22.45 -2.75 6.95
N HIS A 416 -22.70 -2.61 8.26
CA HIS A 416 -23.98 -2.99 8.86
C HIS A 416 -25.16 -2.17 8.31
N TYR A 417 -24.98 -0.85 8.12
CA TYR A 417 -26.01 0.00 7.51
C TYR A 417 -26.20 -0.28 6.02
N ALA A 418 -25.12 -0.56 5.30
CA ALA A 418 -25.15 -0.82 3.87
C ALA A 418 -25.76 -2.20 3.54
N HIS A 419 -25.45 -3.21 4.35
CA HIS A 419 -25.90 -4.58 4.14
C HIS A 419 -26.09 -5.31 5.50
N PRO A 420 -27.31 -5.29 6.09
CA PRO A 420 -27.55 -5.90 7.38
C PRO A 420 -27.28 -7.41 7.41
N MET A 421 -26.42 -7.84 8.34
CA MET A 421 -26.07 -9.23 8.60
C MET A 421 -26.33 -9.55 10.09
N PRO A 422 -26.61 -10.82 10.44
CA PRO A 422 -26.95 -11.23 11.80
C PRO A 422 -25.71 -11.33 12.71
N TRP A 423 -24.93 -10.25 12.83
CA TRP A 423 -23.70 -10.18 13.62
C TRP A 423 -23.90 -10.65 15.07
N TRP A 424 -25.02 -10.29 15.69
CA TRP A 424 -25.34 -10.65 17.09
C TRP A 424 -26.18 -11.92 17.22
N LYS A 425 -26.99 -12.26 16.20
CA LYS A 425 -27.93 -13.39 16.24
C LYS A 425 -27.35 -14.69 15.70
N CYS A 426 -26.15 -14.69 15.12
CA CYS A 426 -25.57 -15.88 14.50
C CYS A 426 -25.23 -17.03 15.48
N PHE A 427 -25.09 -16.73 16.77
CA PHE A 427 -24.83 -17.71 17.83
C PHE A 427 -26.08 -18.14 18.59
N LEU A 428 -27.21 -17.44 18.41
CA LEU A 428 -28.48 -17.89 18.96
C LEU A 428 -28.90 -19.13 18.17
N LYS A 429 -28.96 -20.27 18.86
CA LYS A 429 -29.57 -21.51 18.37
C LYS A 429 -30.95 -21.11 17.84
N ASP A 430 -31.32 -21.60 16.66
CA ASP A 430 -32.71 -21.46 16.21
C ASP A 430 -33.55 -22.05 17.34
N ARG A 431 -34.32 -21.20 18.05
CA ARG A 431 -35.42 -21.73 18.84
C ARG A 431 -36.29 -22.37 17.79
N ASP A 432 -36.51 -23.67 17.91
CA ASP A 432 -37.35 -24.45 17.02
C ASP A 432 -38.67 -23.69 16.77
N GLU A 433 -38.77 -22.95 15.68
CA GLU A 433 -40.04 -22.53 15.10
C GLU A 433 -40.57 -23.78 14.40
N GLY A 434 -41.14 -24.67 15.23
CA GLY A 434 -41.58 -25.98 14.82
C GLY A 434 -42.14 -26.77 15.99
N LYS A 435 -43.26 -26.29 16.54
CA LYS A 435 -44.41 -27.06 17.06
C LYS A 435 -45.35 -26.11 17.81
N ASP A 436 -46.37 -25.63 17.10
CA ASP A 436 -47.78 -25.99 17.36
C ASP A 436 -48.62 -25.67 16.12
#